data_AF-A0A9E0ZSK5-F1
#
_entry.id   AF-A0A9E0ZSK5-F1
#
_cell.length_a   1.000
_cell.length_b   1.000
_cell.length_c   1.000
_cell.angle_alpha   90.00
_cell.angle_beta   90.00
_cell.angle_gamma   90.00
#
_symmetry.space_group_name_H-M   'P 1'
#
loop_
_entity.id
_entity.type
_entity.pdbx_description
1 polymer ?
#
loop_
_entity_poly.entity_id
_entity_poly.type
_entity_poly.pdbx_seq_one_letter_code
_entity_poly.pdbx_strand_id
1 'polypeptide(L)'
;MISKINYLDGLLRDAAIALTVPRGGFYPDKNFGSAIKYTEPLPLTLVRARQAVEHLDGVYVKSVERRDGGLVVFNLSVNDTKGEVQAKYD
;
A
#
# COMPACT_ATOMS: atom_id res chain seq x y z
N MET A 1 12.76 -4.46 25.77
CA MET A 1 13.57 -5.07 24.71
C MET A 1 12.87 -4.74 23.39
N ILE A 2 13.30 -3.70 22.68
CA ILE A 2 12.69 -3.35 21.39
C ILE A 2 13.12 -4.45 20.42
N SER A 3 12.20 -5.28 19.96
CA SER A 3 12.52 -6.25 18.91
C SER A 3 13.00 -5.45 17.71
N LYS A 4 14.19 -5.79 17.20
CA LYS A 4 14.74 -5.15 16.01
C LYS A 4 13.86 -5.60 14.86
N ILE A 5 12.86 -4.79 14.50
CA ILE A 5 12.02 -5.05 13.33
C ILE A 5 12.97 -5.17 12.14
N ASN A 6 12.90 -6.27 11.40
CA ASN A 6 13.66 -6.42 10.17
C ASN A 6 13.30 -5.24 9.25
N TYR A 7 14.31 -4.60 8.67
CA TYR A 7 14.11 -3.44 7.81
C TYR A 7 13.09 -3.70 6.68
N LEU A 8 13.11 -4.90 6.08
CA LEU A 8 12.13 -5.28 5.05
C LEU A 8 10.70 -5.37 5.59
N ASP A 9 10.54 -5.91 6.81
CA ASP A 9 9.24 -5.95 7.49
C ASP A 9 8.76 -4.54 7.83
N GLY A 10 9.67 -3.62 8.13
CA GLY A 10 9.39 -2.19 8.32
C GLY A 10 8.81 -1.57 7.05
N LEU A 11 9.50 -1.73 5.92
CA LEU A 11 9.03 -1.20 4.62
C LEU A 11 7.66 -1.79 4.21
N LEU A 12 7.44 -3.08 4.45
CA LEU A 12 6.14 -3.70 4.14
C LEU A 12 5.02 -3.14 5.02
N ARG A 13 5.29 -2.85 6.29
CA ARG A 13 4.33 -2.20 7.19
C ARG A 13 4.06 -0.76 6.78
N ASP A 14 5.09 0.00 6.41
CA ASP A 14 4.94 1.38 5.95
C ASP A 14 4.11 1.42 4.64
N ALA A 15 4.36 0.49 3.73
CA ALA A 15 3.55 0.32 2.52
C ALA A 15 2.09 -0.01 2.85
N ALA A 16 1.84 -0.88 3.82
CA ALA A 16 0.49 -1.20 4.27
C ALA A 16 -0.23 0.03 4.82
N ILE A 17 0.45 0.87 5.60
CA ILE A 17 -0.10 2.13 6.12
C ILE A 17 -0.40 3.09 4.96
N ALA A 18 0.55 3.31 4.06
CA ALA A 18 0.37 4.21 2.91
C ALA A 18 -0.80 3.77 2.00
N LEU A 19 -1.01 2.46 1.83
CA LEU A 19 -2.11 1.93 1.03
C LEU A 19 -3.47 2.05 1.73
N THR A 20 -3.52 1.97 3.07
CA THR A 20 -4.77 1.91 3.83
C THR A 20 -5.25 3.25 4.38
N VAL A 21 -4.32 4.15 4.72
CA VAL A 21 -4.69 5.48 5.24
C VAL A 21 -5.37 6.28 4.14
N PRO A 22 -6.58 6.82 4.37
CA PRO A 22 -7.24 7.68 3.39
C PRO A 22 -6.42 8.94 3.14
N ARG A 23 -6.15 9.23 1.85
CA ARG A 23 -5.43 10.44 1.46
C ARG A 23 -6.15 11.69 1.97
N GLY A 24 -5.40 12.59 2.60
CA GLY A 24 -5.92 13.78 3.28
C GLY A 24 -6.28 13.57 4.75
N GLY A 25 -6.28 12.32 5.24
CA GLY A 25 -6.58 11.98 6.64
C GLY A 25 -5.37 12.01 7.58
N PHE A 26 -4.15 12.05 7.05
CA PHE A 26 -2.93 12.12 7.84
C PHE A 26 -2.50 13.56 8.10
N TYR A 27 -2.16 13.89 9.34
CA TYR A 27 -1.57 15.17 9.72
C TYR A 27 -0.09 14.93 10.09
N PRO A 28 0.87 15.73 9.59
CA PRO A 28 0.68 17.02 8.91
C PRO A 28 0.54 16.95 7.38
N ASP A 29 0.77 15.79 6.76
CA ASP A 29 0.79 15.67 5.30
C ASP A 29 -0.52 15.16 4.70
N LYS A 30 -1.27 16.07 4.06
CA LYS A 30 -2.51 15.76 3.34
C LYS A 30 -2.31 14.90 2.09
N ASN A 31 -1.07 14.80 1.60
CA ASN A 31 -0.74 13.97 0.44
C ASN A 31 -0.40 12.52 0.82
N PHE A 32 -0.17 12.23 2.10
CA PHE A 32 0.08 10.87 2.55
C PHE A 32 -1.18 10.01 2.46
N GLY A 33 -0.99 8.72 2.16
CA GLY A 33 -2.06 7.74 2.04
C GLY A 33 -2.55 7.52 0.61
N SER A 34 -3.61 6.73 0.48
CA SER A 34 -4.21 6.38 -0.81
C SER A 34 -5.61 6.95 -0.96
N ALA A 35 -5.96 7.32 -2.18
CA ALA A 35 -7.33 7.68 -2.53
C ALA A 35 -8.08 6.48 -3.16
N ILE A 36 -7.78 5.24 -2.77
CA ILE A 36 -8.35 4.05 -3.42
C ILE A 36 -9.80 3.85 -2.99
N LYS A 37 -10.68 3.53 -3.95
CA LYS A 37 -12.06 3.09 -3.67
C LYS A 37 -12.29 1.69 -4.23
N TYR A 38 -13.07 0.87 -3.53
CA TYR A 38 -13.29 -0.51 -3.96
C TYR A 38 -14.00 -0.61 -5.31
N THR A 39 -14.82 0.38 -5.69
CA THR A 39 -15.63 0.38 -6.92
C THR A 39 -14.87 0.76 -8.19
N GLU A 40 -13.60 1.17 -8.08
CA GLU A 40 -12.84 1.70 -9.22
C GLU A 40 -12.35 0.62 -10.20
N PRO A 41 -11.96 0.93 -11.44
CA PRO A 41 -11.29 -0.05 -12.29
C PRO A 41 -9.93 -0.46 -11.71
N LEU A 42 -9.56 -1.75 -11.78
CA LEU A 42 -8.26 -2.26 -11.30
C LEU A 42 -7.03 -1.48 -11.83
N PRO A 43 -6.99 -1.05 -13.12
CA PRO A 43 -5.89 -0.22 -13.60
C PRO A 43 -5.75 1.10 -12.84
N LEU A 44 -6.87 1.75 -12.49
CA LEU A 44 -6.87 2.98 -11.71
C LEU A 44 -6.42 2.72 -10.26
N THR A 45 -6.88 1.62 -9.66
CA THR A 45 -6.44 1.19 -8.34
C THR A 45 -4.93 0.98 -8.29
N LEU A 46 -4.34 0.34 -9.31
CA LEU A 46 -2.89 0.15 -9.40
C LEU A 46 -2.12 1.47 -9.50
N VAL A 47 -2.59 2.42 -10.31
CA VAL A 47 -1.95 3.74 -10.41
C VAL A 47 -1.97 4.49 -9.07
N ARG A 48 -3.11 4.47 -8.37
CA ARG A 48 -3.24 5.10 -7.04
C ARG A 48 -2.40 4.41 -5.98
N ALA A 49 -2.30 3.07 -6.04
CA ALA A 49 -1.45 2.30 -5.14
C ALA A 49 0.04 2.65 -5.34
N ARG A 50 0.48 2.79 -6.60
CA ARG A 50 1.86 3.22 -6.92
C ARG A 50 2.15 4.63 -6.43
N GLN A 51 1.20 5.55 -6.61
CA GLN A 51 1.32 6.90 -6.06
C GLN A 51 1.41 6.89 -4.53
N ALA A 52 0.57 6.09 -3.86
CA ALA A 52 0.53 6.05 -2.41
C ALA A 52 1.88 5.64 -1.80
N VAL A 53 2.63 4.75 -2.46
CA VAL A 53 3.95 4.29 -2.00
C VAL A 53 5.12 5.02 -2.65
N GLU A 54 4.89 6.07 -3.46
CA GLU A 54 5.94 6.71 -4.27
C GLU A 54 7.10 7.30 -3.46
N HIS A 55 6.83 7.65 -2.19
CA HIS A 55 7.79 8.22 -1.26
C HIS A 55 8.54 7.16 -0.44
N LEU A 56 8.22 5.87 -0.61
CA LEU A 56 8.85 4.76 0.09
C LEU A 56 9.94 4.15 -0.81
N ASP A 57 11.19 4.55 -0.58
CA ASP A 57 12.34 4.03 -1.32
C ASP A 57 12.42 2.51 -1.23
N GLY A 58 12.63 1.86 -2.39
CA GLY A 58 12.71 0.41 -2.48
C GLY A 58 11.36 -0.32 -2.52
N VAL A 59 10.24 0.39 -2.44
CA VAL A 59 8.89 -0.19 -2.52
C VAL A 59 8.25 0.12 -3.88
N TYR A 60 7.69 -0.90 -4.53
CA TYR A 60 6.94 -0.72 -5.78
C TYR A 60 5.78 -1.69 -5.90
N VAL A 61 4.57 -1.19 -6.20
CA VAL A 61 3.39 -2.03 -6.45
C VAL A 61 3.41 -2.57 -7.89
N LYS A 62 3.58 -3.89 -8.03
CA LYS A 62 3.64 -4.58 -9.32
C LYS A 62 2.27 -4.82 -9.92
N SER A 63 1.33 -5.35 -9.13
CA SER A 63 -0.02 -5.68 -9.58
C SER A 63 -1.04 -5.50 -8.45
N VAL A 64 -2.31 -5.40 -8.84
CA VAL A 64 -3.45 -5.37 -7.93
C VAL A 64 -4.47 -6.42 -8.38
N GLU A 65 -5.03 -7.12 -7.40
CA GLU A 65 -6.06 -8.13 -7.61
C GLU A 65 -7.22 -7.90 -6.62
N ARG A 66 -8.41 -8.35 -6.98
CA ARG A 66 -9.56 -8.44 -6.07
C ARG A 66 -9.76 -9.89 -5.68
N ARG A 67 -9.97 -10.12 -4.39
CA ARG A 67 -10.41 -11.41 -3.85
C ARG A 67 -11.80 -11.28 -3.25
N ASP A 68 -12.41 -12.42 -2.97
CA ASP A 68 -13.75 -12.49 -2.39
C ASP A 68 -13.84 -11.71 -1.07
N GLY A 69 -15.04 -11.22 -0.75
CA GLY A 69 -15.30 -10.49 0.48
C GLY A 69 -14.77 -9.04 0.51
N GLY A 70 -14.59 -8.44 -0.68
CA GLY A 70 -14.24 -7.02 -0.82
C GLY A 70 -12.75 -6.71 -0.61
N LEU A 71 -11.90 -7.73 -0.69
CA LEU A 71 -10.47 -7.58 -0.41
C LEU A 71 -9.71 -7.16 -1.67
N VAL A 72 -8.85 -6.16 -1.53
CA VAL A 72 -7.90 -5.74 -2.54
C VAL A 72 -6.51 -6.21 -2.12
N VAL A 73 -5.82 -6.89 -3.02
CA VAL A 73 -4.49 -7.44 -2.80
C VAL A 73 -3.49 -6.69 -3.67
N PHE A 74 -2.46 -6.16 -3.03
CA PHE A 74 -1.35 -5.45 -3.66
C PHE A 74 -0.12 -6.33 -3.61
N ASN A 75 0.42 -6.68 -4.77
CA ASN A 75 1.70 -7.41 -4.87
C ASN A 75 2.84 -6.40 -5.04
N LEU A 76 3.83 -6.43 -4.16
CA LEU A 76 4.92 -5.45 -4.11
C LEU A 76 6.29 -6.07 -4.41
N SER A 77 7.18 -5.26 -4.98
CA SER A 77 8.63 -5.40 -4.82
C SER A 77 9.04 -4.59 -3.60
N VAL A 78 9.80 -5.18 -2.68
CA VAL A 78 10.41 -4.49 -1.54
C VAL A 78 11.91 -4.83 -1.56
N ASN A 79 12.76 -3.91 -2.04
CA ASN A 79 14.19 -4.13 -2.28
C ASN A 79 14.45 -5.48 -2.99
N ASP A 80 13.83 -5.65 -4.16
CA ASP A 80 13.88 -6.85 -5.01
C ASP A 80 13.29 -8.13 -4.42
N THR A 81 12.81 -8.11 -3.17
CA THR A 81 12.03 -9.21 -2.58
C THR A 81 10.54 -9.05 -2.87
N LYS A 82 9.80 -10.17 -2.87
CA LYS A 82 8.35 -10.14 -3.06
C LYS A 82 7.65 -9.86 -1.74
N GLY A 83 6.69 -8.93 -1.75
CA GLY A 83 5.79 -8.65 -0.63
C GLY A 83 4.33 -8.64 -1.07
N GLU A 84 3.41 -8.77 -0.12
CA GLU A 84 1.97 -8.69 -0.34
C GLU A 84 1.36 -7.83 0.77
N VAL A 85 0.45 -6.93 0.39
CA VAL A 85 -0.41 -6.18 1.32
C VAL A 85 -1.85 -6.45 0.95
N GLN A 86 -2.69 -6.69 1.94
CA GLN A 86 -4.13 -6.90 1.75
C GLN A 86 -4.89 -5.82 2.52
N ALA A 87 -5.86 -5.20 1.86
CA ALA A 87 -6.69 -4.16 2.46
C ALA A 87 -8.13 -4.26 2.00
N LYS A 88 -9.05 -3.84 2.88
CA LYS A 88 -10.44 -3.59 2.53
C LYS A 88 -10.65 -2.09 2.39
N TYR A 89 -11.44 -1.72 1.40
CA TYR A 89 -11.86 -0.35 1.16
C TYR A 89 -13.38 -0.32 1.17
N ASP A 90 -13.93 0.74 1.74
CA ASP A 90 -15.36 1.02 1.72
C ASP A 90 -15.84 1.44 0.30
#